data_AF-A0A139NWC8-F1
#
_entry.id   AF-A0A139NWC8-F1
#
_cell.length_a   1.000
_cell.length_b   1.000
_cell.length_c   1.000
_cell.angle_alpha   90.00
_cell.angle_beta   90.00
_cell.angle_gamma   90.00
#
_symmetry.space_group_name_H-M   'P 1'
#
loop_
_entity.id
_entity.type
_entity.pdbx_description
1 polymer ?
#
loop_
_entity_poly.entity_id
_entity_poly.type
_entity_poly.pdbx_seq_one_letter_code
_entity_poly.pdbx_strand_id
1 'polypeptide(L)'
;MWDEKASLSTTGLNNPIKIENTAQHQKEVTALVEKLSDGNYLKFSSIQAIQQEKVDSYRDAVRNFNLLFALFGLLSMMISYFLLVTTFLLKRTDIITKKFMGWKLIDRYRSLLGLLLAVYSLPFMVLLFFAHALFPLLLFAGFTCLDILFVLFLGSKMEKRNVAQLLKGDIL
;
A
#
# COMPACT_ATOMS: atom_id res chain seq x y z
N MET A 1 -17.45 -0.28 -12.86
CA MET A 1 -18.18 -1.52 -13.21
C MET A 1 -19.38 -1.26 -14.14
N TRP A 2 -20.19 -0.22 -13.91
CA TRP A 2 -21.31 0.14 -14.79
C TRP A 2 -20.88 0.68 -16.16
N ASP A 3 -19.86 1.55 -16.21
CA ASP A 3 -19.33 2.09 -17.48
C ASP A 3 -18.69 1.04 -18.39
N GLU A 4 -18.12 -0.01 -17.78
CA GLU A 4 -17.49 -1.13 -18.49
C GLU A 4 -18.55 -2.07 -19.08
N LYS A 5 -19.66 -2.31 -18.35
CA LYS A 5 -20.83 -3.00 -18.89
C LYS A 5 -21.54 -2.18 -19.97
N ALA A 6 -21.57 -0.86 -19.84
CA ALA A 6 -22.15 0.04 -20.83
C ALA A 6 -21.34 0.05 -22.13
N SER A 7 -20.01 0.16 -22.06
CA SER A 7 -19.13 0.13 -23.25
C SER A 7 -19.11 -1.25 -23.93
N LEU A 8 -19.32 -2.33 -23.17
CA LEU A 8 -19.41 -3.71 -23.69
C LEU A 8 -20.82 -4.11 -24.13
N SER A 9 -21.87 -3.35 -23.77
CA SER A 9 -23.24 -3.55 -24.25
C SER A 9 -23.37 -3.27 -25.76
N THR A 10 -24.36 -3.86 -26.43
CA THR A 10 -24.74 -3.58 -27.83
C THR A 10 -25.91 -2.60 -27.94
N THR A 11 -26.47 -2.14 -26.82
CA THR A 11 -27.76 -1.43 -26.76
C THR A 11 -27.70 -0.02 -26.13
N GLY A 12 -26.52 0.55 -25.92
CA GLY A 12 -26.34 1.90 -25.36
C GLY A 12 -26.42 3.03 -26.41
N LEU A 13 -27.09 4.13 -26.07
CA LEU A 13 -27.30 5.31 -26.94
C LEU A 13 -26.02 5.98 -27.45
N ASN A 14 -24.88 5.73 -26.79
CA ASN A 14 -23.57 6.32 -27.13
C ASN A 14 -22.46 5.25 -27.23
N ASN A 15 -22.80 4.06 -27.75
CA ASN A 15 -21.83 2.97 -27.90
C ASN A 15 -21.08 3.02 -29.24
N PRO A 16 -19.78 2.72 -29.26
CA PRO A 16 -19.06 2.53 -30.51
C PRO A 16 -19.65 1.34 -31.27
N ILE A 17 -19.86 1.52 -32.58
CA ILE A 17 -20.32 0.45 -33.47
C ILE A 17 -19.26 -0.67 -33.46
N LYS A 18 -19.65 -1.86 -33.02
CA LYS A 18 -18.78 -3.04 -32.97
C LYS A 18 -18.90 -3.79 -34.29
N ILE A 19 -17.81 -3.86 -35.03
CA ILE A 19 -17.72 -4.62 -36.29
C ILE A 19 -16.73 -5.76 -36.05
N GLU A 20 -17.11 -6.97 -36.47
CA GLU A 20 -16.20 -8.11 -36.39
C GLU A 20 -14.96 -7.86 -37.27
N ASN A 21 -13.80 -8.18 -36.72
CA ASN A 21 -12.53 -7.91 -37.38
C ASN A 21 -12.22 -8.98 -38.45
N THR A 22 -12.91 -8.90 -39.58
CA THR A 22 -12.71 -9.77 -40.75
C THR A 22 -12.18 -8.94 -41.92
N ALA A 23 -11.24 -9.50 -42.69
CA ALA A 23 -10.59 -8.80 -43.82
C ALA A 23 -11.56 -8.25 -44.88
N GLN A 24 -12.74 -8.86 -45.02
CA GLN A 24 -13.81 -8.41 -45.91
C GLN A 24 -14.50 -7.15 -45.37
N HIS A 25 -14.88 -7.14 -44.09
CA HIS A 25 -15.50 -5.98 -43.45
C HIS A 25 -14.54 -4.79 -43.37
N GLN A 26 -13.24 -5.02 -43.18
CA GLN A 26 -12.25 -3.94 -43.25
C GLN A 26 -12.21 -3.27 -44.63
N LYS A 27 -12.28 -4.04 -45.72
CA LYS A 27 -12.29 -3.50 -47.09
C LYS A 27 -13.57 -2.72 -47.38
N GLU A 28 -14.72 -3.25 -46.98
CA GLU A 28 -16.02 -2.60 -47.16
C GLU A 28 -16.12 -1.30 -46.35
N VAL A 29 -15.67 -1.31 -45.09
CA VAL A 29 -15.63 -0.13 -44.23
C VAL A 29 -14.66 0.92 -44.77
N THR A 30 -13.48 0.53 -45.24
CA THR A 30 -12.51 1.47 -45.83
C THR A 30 -13.08 2.11 -47.10
N ALA A 31 -13.73 1.34 -47.97
CA ALA A 31 -14.37 1.85 -49.17
C ALA A 31 -15.57 2.78 -48.87
N LEU A 32 -16.34 2.49 -47.83
CA LEU A 32 -17.42 3.35 -47.37
C LEU A 32 -16.90 4.66 -46.77
N VAL A 33 -15.82 4.61 -45.99
CA VAL A 33 -15.18 5.80 -45.39
C VAL A 33 -14.60 6.71 -46.48
N GLU A 34 -13.92 6.16 -47.48
CA GLU A 34 -13.40 6.95 -48.61
C GLU A 34 -14.52 7.65 -49.40
N LYS A 35 -15.68 6.98 -49.54
CA LYS A 35 -16.84 7.52 -50.27
C LYS A 35 -17.66 8.54 -49.46
N LEU A 36 -17.62 8.47 -48.13
CA LEU A 36 -18.31 9.37 -47.19
C LEU A 36 -17.41 10.50 -46.65
N SER A 37 -16.16 10.62 -47.10
CA SER A 37 -15.17 11.57 -46.58
C SER A 37 -15.49 13.03 -46.97
N ASP A 38 -16.56 13.57 -46.40
CA ASP A 38 -16.91 14.98 -46.35
C ASP A 38 -16.25 15.61 -45.10
N GLY A 39 -14.92 15.50 -45.04
CA GLY A 39 -14.08 16.10 -44.00
C GLY A 39 -14.10 15.45 -42.60
N ASN A 40 -14.91 14.41 -42.37
CA ASN A 40 -14.98 13.71 -41.07
C ASN A 40 -14.11 12.45 -41.03
N TYR A 41 -13.11 12.43 -40.15
CA TYR A 41 -12.23 11.28 -39.94
C TYR A 41 -12.83 10.30 -38.92
N LEU A 42 -13.17 9.09 -39.35
CA LEU A 42 -13.58 8.02 -38.45
C LEU A 42 -12.33 7.33 -37.88
N LYS A 43 -12.10 7.48 -36.57
CA LYS A 43 -10.99 6.82 -35.86
C LYS A 43 -11.40 5.39 -35.48
N PHE A 44 -10.92 4.41 -36.24
CA PHE A 44 -11.05 3.01 -35.88
C PHE A 44 -10.07 2.69 -34.74
N SER A 45 -10.57 2.13 -33.64
CA SER A 45 -9.75 1.70 -32.51
C SER A 45 -10.28 0.36 -32.02
N SER A 46 -9.36 -0.60 -31.81
CA SER A 46 -9.73 -1.89 -31.26
C SER A 46 -10.24 -1.70 -29.82
N ILE A 47 -11.13 -2.59 -29.37
CA ILE A 47 -11.63 -2.58 -27.98
C ILE A 47 -10.45 -2.65 -26.99
N GLN A 48 -9.38 -3.38 -27.36
CA GLN A 48 -8.13 -3.41 -26.61
C GLN A 48 -7.48 -2.02 -26.51
N ALA A 49 -7.35 -1.26 -27.60
CA ALA A 49 -6.74 0.07 -27.55
C ALA A 49 -7.52 1.07 -26.68
N ILE A 50 -8.86 0.98 -26.65
CA ILE A 50 -9.72 1.82 -25.79
C ILE A 50 -9.60 1.41 -24.31
N GLN A 51 -9.42 0.12 -24.05
CA GLN A 51 -9.24 -0.39 -22.68
C GLN A 51 -7.80 -0.23 -22.18
N GLN A 52 -6.81 -0.17 -23.06
CA GLN A 52 -5.39 -0.07 -22.71
C GLN A 52 -5.06 1.24 -22.00
N GLU A 53 -5.65 2.36 -22.44
CA GLU A 53 -5.52 3.66 -21.75
C GLU A 53 -6.08 3.61 -20.31
N LYS A 54 -7.18 2.87 -20.09
CA LYS A 54 -7.72 2.66 -18.74
C LYS A 54 -6.86 1.69 -17.92
N VAL A 55 -6.40 0.59 -18.50
CA VAL A 55 -5.55 -0.41 -17.82
C VAL A 55 -4.20 0.19 -17.42
N ASP A 56 -3.61 1.01 -18.27
CA ASP A 56 -2.36 1.73 -17.97
C ASP A 56 -2.59 2.78 -16.88
N SER A 57 -3.72 3.51 -16.92
CA SER A 57 -4.11 4.41 -15.83
C SER A 57 -4.32 3.69 -14.49
N TYR A 58 -4.96 2.51 -14.48
CA TYR A 58 -5.09 1.69 -13.27
C TYR A 58 -3.74 1.17 -12.78
N ARG A 59 -2.85 0.77 -13.70
CA ARG A 59 -1.51 0.29 -13.37
C ARG A 59 -0.65 1.40 -12.76
N ASP A 60 -0.76 2.61 -13.29
CA ASP A 60 -0.09 3.80 -12.75
C ASP A 60 -0.71 4.24 -11.41
N ALA A 61 -2.03 4.14 -11.24
CA ALA A 61 -2.69 4.40 -9.97
C ALA A 61 -2.22 3.43 -8.88
N VAL A 62 -2.13 2.13 -9.19
CA VAL A 62 -1.62 1.11 -8.25
C VAL A 62 -0.14 1.37 -7.93
N ARG A 63 0.67 1.76 -8.92
CA ARG A 63 2.08 2.09 -8.71
C ARG A 63 2.26 3.32 -7.81
N ASN A 64 1.51 4.38 -8.05
CA ASN A 64 1.54 5.59 -7.23
C ASN A 64 1.03 5.32 -5.80
N PHE A 65 -0.01 4.50 -5.67
CA PHE A 65 -0.52 4.07 -4.38
C PHE A 65 0.50 3.25 -3.60
N ASN A 66 1.21 2.31 -4.25
CA ASN A 66 2.30 1.56 -3.63
C ASN A 66 3.46 2.47 -3.18
N LEU A 67 3.79 3.50 -3.95
CA LEU A 67 4.83 4.46 -3.59
C LEU A 67 4.42 5.28 -2.36
N LEU A 68 3.18 5.79 -2.34
CA LEU A 68 2.61 6.46 -1.17
C LEU A 68 2.60 5.54 0.06
N PHE A 69 2.23 4.27 -0.13
CA PHE A 69 2.23 3.28 0.94
C PHE A 69 3.64 3.05 1.50
N ALA A 70 4.65 2.98 0.65
CA ALA A 70 6.05 2.85 1.07
C ALA A 70 6.52 4.08 1.87
N LEU A 71 6.20 5.30 1.41
CA LEU A 71 6.53 6.53 2.13
C LEU A 71 5.84 6.60 3.49
N PHE A 72 4.55 6.26 3.55
CA PHE A 72 3.80 6.22 4.80
C PHE A 72 4.39 5.19 5.77
N GLY A 73 4.79 4.03 5.25
CA GLY A 73 5.47 3.01 6.02
C GLY A 73 6.79 3.50 6.63
N LEU A 74 7.64 4.16 5.84
CA LEU A 74 8.89 4.75 6.35
C LEU A 74 8.63 5.80 7.43
N LEU A 75 7.62 6.63 7.24
CA LEU A 75 7.22 7.64 8.22
C LEU A 75 6.73 6.99 9.52
N SER A 76 5.97 5.89 9.41
CA SER A 76 5.54 5.08 10.55
C SER A 76 6.72 4.52 11.33
N MET A 77 7.72 3.94 10.65
CA MET A 77 8.95 3.45 11.29
C MET A 77 9.69 4.57 12.04
N MET A 78 9.70 5.78 11.48
CA MET A 78 10.31 6.94 12.12
C MET A 78 9.59 7.32 13.42
N ILE A 79 8.26 7.31 13.42
CA ILE A 79 7.44 7.56 14.62
C ILE A 79 7.67 6.46 15.66
N SER A 80 7.66 5.20 15.25
CA SER A 80 7.94 4.04 16.12
C SER A 80 9.31 4.14 16.79
N TYR A 81 10.33 4.59 16.05
CA TYR A 81 11.64 4.88 16.59
C TYR A 81 11.61 5.96 17.67
N PHE A 82 10.98 7.11 17.39
CA PHE A 82 10.86 8.19 18.38
C PHE A 82 10.12 7.74 19.64
N LEU A 83 9.01 7.01 19.49
CA LEU A 83 8.27 6.46 20.61
C LEU A 83 9.10 5.49 21.45
N LEU A 84 9.91 4.63 20.83
CA LEU A 84 10.85 3.76 21.52
C LEU A 84 11.85 4.57 22.34
N VAL A 85 12.51 5.55 21.74
CA VAL A 85 13.53 6.38 22.40
C VAL A 85 12.91 7.13 23.57
N THR A 86 11.76 7.77 23.37
CA THR A 86 11.05 8.51 24.43
C THR A 86 10.61 7.59 25.56
N THR A 87 10.07 6.40 25.25
CA THR A 87 9.70 5.40 26.26
C THR A 87 10.92 4.94 27.05
N PHE A 88 12.04 4.73 26.37
CA PHE A 88 13.29 4.32 26.99
C PHE A 88 13.85 5.39 27.94
N LEU A 89 13.80 6.67 27.54
CA LEU A 89 14.25 7.79 28.38
C LEU A 89 13.34 7.98 29.60
N LEU A 90 12.01 7.96 29.41
CA LEU A 90 11.04 8.15 30.48
C LEU A 90 11.00 6.99 31.49
N LYS A 91 11.16 5.75 31.02
CA LYS A 91 11.03 4.53 31.85
C LYS A 91 12.34 3.79 32.01
N ARG A 92 13.50 4.47 31.86
CA ARG A 92 14.84 3.85 31.91
C ARG A 92 15.02 2.95 33.12
N THR A 93 14.69 3.46 34.31
CA THR A 93 14.86 2.73 35.58
C THR A 93 13.96 1.50 35.67
N ASP A 94 12.68 1.61 35.28
CA ASP A 94 11.73 0.49 35.29
C ASP A 94 12.13 -0.61 34.29
N ILE A 95 12.58 -0.22 33.09
CA ILE A 95 13.04 -1.16 32.05
C ILE A 95 14.30 -1.92 32.52
N ILE A 96 15.26 -1.22 33.12
CA ILE A 96 16.49 -1.83 33.64
C ILE A 96 16.16 -2.78 34.80
N THR A 97 15.32 -2.37 35.76
CA THR A 97 14.89 -3.22 36.87
C THR A 97 14.18 -4.48 36.38
N LYS A 98 13.22 -4.35 35.45
CA LYS A 98 12.53 -5.52 34.86
C LYS A 98 13.47 -6.42 34.06
N LYS A 99 14.51 -5.87 33.44
CA LYS A 99 15.55 -6.65 32.77
C LYS A 99 16.36 -7.46 33.77
N PHE A 100 16.75 -6.88 34.91
CA PHE A 100 17.42 -7.61 35.98
C PHE A 100 16.54 -8.69 36.62
N MET A 101 15.23 -8.45 36.71
CA MET A 101 14.24 -9.45 37.16
C MET A 101 14.01 -10.59 36.15
N GLY A 102 14.68 -10.61 35.00
CA GLY A 102 14.57 -11.69 34.01
C GLY A 102 13.32 -11.63 33.14
N TRP A 103 12.59 -10.51 33.11
CA TRP A 103 11.40 -10.39 32.28
C TRP A 103 11.76 -10.46 30.79
N LYS A 104 10.83 -10.89 29.93
CA LYS A 104 11.05 -10.89 28.47
C LYS A 104 11.02 -9.47 27.91
N LEU A 105 11.69 -9.24 26.78
CA LEU A 105 11.74 -7.92 26.14
C LEU A 105 10.34 -7.45 25.69
N ILE A 106 9.51 -8.38 25.22
CA ILE A 106 8.11 -8.13 24.85
C ILE A 106 7.30 -7.61 26.06
N ASP A 107 7.49 -8.19 27.25
CA ASP A 107 6.75 -7.77 28.44
C ASP A 107 7.19 -6.38 28.93
N ARG A 108 8.47 -6.02 28.77
CA ARG A 108 8.97 -4.69 29.11
C ARG A 108 8.40 -3.60 28.22
N TYR A 109 8.34 -3.84 26.91
CA TYR A 109 7.79 -2.90 25.93
C TYR A 109 6.29 -3.11 25.67
N ARG A 110 5.59 -3.90 26.50
CA ARG A 110 4.16 -4.22 26.31
C ARG A 110 3.28 -2.98 26.10
N SER A 111 3.55 -1.91 26.85
CA SER A 111 2.82 -0.64 26.71
C SER A 111 3.04 0.01 25.34
N LEU A 112 4.25 -0.03 24.82
CA LEU A 112 4.61 0.52 23.50
C LEU A 112 4.02 -0.36 22.38
N LEU A 113 4.15 -1.68 22.50
CA LEU A 113 3.58 -2.64 21.55
C LEU A 113 2.05 -2.56 21.52
N GLY A 114 1.39 -2.40 22.66
CA GLY A 114 -0.05 -2.19 22.74
C GLY A 114 -0.49 -0.89 22.06
N LEU A 115 0.27 0.19 22.24
CA LEU A 115 0.00 1.46 21.57
C LEU A 115 0.19 1.36 20.05
N LEU A 116 1.26 0.70 19.59
CA LEU A 116 1.48 0.44 18.16
C LEU A 116 0.35 -0.39 17.57
N LEU A 117 -0.05 -1.48 18.23
CA LEU A 117 -1.18 -2.31 17.78
C LEU A 117 -2.49 -1.52 17.72
N ALA A 118 -2.76 -0.64 18.68
CA ALA A 118 -3.95 0.21 18.67
C ALA A 118 -3.92 1.18 17.47
N VAL A 119 -2.78 1.84 17.23
CA VAL A 119 -2.61 2.74 16.08
C VAL A 119 -2.75 2.00 14.76
N TYR A 120 -2.20 0.79 14.63
CA TYR A 120 -2.31 -0.03 13.42
C TYR A 120 -3.68 -0.69 13.22
N SER A 121 -4.50 -0.80 14.28
CA SER A 121 -5.85 -1.35 14.16
C SER A 121 -6.80 -0.48 13.32
N LEU A 122 -6.65 0.85 13.40
CA LEU A 122 -7.45 1.82 12.63
C LEU A 122 -7.29 1.64 11.11
N PRO A 123 -6.08 1.74 10.53
CA PRO A 123 -5.87 1.53 9.10
C PRO A 123 -6.17 0.09 8.68
N PHE A 124 -5.98 -0.90 9.56
CA PHE A 124 -6.37 -2.29 9.28
C PHE A 124 -7.88 -2.41 9.06
N MET A 125 -8.71 -1.78 9.89
CA MET A 125 -10.17 -1.78 9.71
C MET A 125 -10.57 -1.12 8.38
N VAL A 126 -9.98 0.04 8.06
CA VAL A 126 -10.23 0.71 6.77
C VAL A 126 -9.85 -0.18 5.60
N LEU A 127 -8.68 -0.83 5.65
CA LEU A 127 -8.23 -1.77 4.62
C LEU A 127 -9.19 -2.95 4.47
N LEU A 128 -9.76 -3.48 5.56
CA LEU A 128 -10.69 -4.60 5.52
C LEU A 128 -12.00 -4.25 4.77
N PHE A 129 -12.50 -3.01 4.93
CA PHE A 129 -13.72 -2.57 4.23
C PHE A 129 -13.48 -2.15 2.78
N PHE A 130 -12.34 -1.54 2.47
CA PHE A 130 -12.07 -0.98 1.14
C PHE A 130 -11.33 -1.94 0.20
N ALA A 131 -10.46 -2.81 0.72
CA ALA A 131 -9.69 -3.73 -0.11
C ALA A 131 -10.54 -4.95 -0.46
N HIS A 132 -11.07 -4.98 -1.68
CA HIS A 132 -11.67 -6.19 -2.27
C HIS A 132 -10.60 -7.23 -2.67
N ALA A 133 -9.32 -6.87 -2.60
CA ALA A 133 -8.18 -7.72 -2.94
C ALA A 133 -7.35 -8.05 -1.70
N LEU A 134 -6.84 -9.29 -1.62
CA LEU A 134 -6.00 -9.78 -0.52
C LEU A 134 -4.61 -9.15 -0.48
N PHE A 135 -4.13 -8.65 -1.63
CA PHE A 135 -2.74 -8.18 -1.77
C PHE A 135 -2.40 -6.95 -0.89
N PRO A 136 -3.20 -5.86 -0.86
CA PRO A 136 -2.98 -4.74 0.06
C PRO A 136 -2.97 -5.15 1.54
N LEU A 137 -3.82 -6.11 1.91
CA LEU A 137 -3.92 -6.61 3.29
C LEU A 137 -2.64 -7.35 3.69
N LEU A 138 -2.10 -8.18 2.80
CA LEU A 138 -0.87 -8.92 3.02
C LEU A 138 0.35 -7.98 3.11
N LEU A 139 0.42 -6.95 2.25
CA LEU A 139 1.43 -5.91 2.34
C LEU A 139 1.38 -5.15 3.67
N PHE A 140 0.19 -4.75 4.11
CA PHE A 140 0.01 -4.04 5.38
C PHE A 140 0.40 -4.91 6.58
N ALA A 141 -0.03 -6.17 6.59
CA ALA A 141 0.35 -7.12 7.64
C ALA A 141 1.87 -7.34 7.68
N GLY A 142 2.51 -7.50 6.51
CA GLY A 142 3.96 -7.62 6.39
C GLY A 142 4.70 -6.38 6.91
N PHE A 143 4.22 -5.19 6.56
CA PHE A 143 4.81 -3.93 7.02
C PHE A 143 4.70 -3.76 8.55
N THR A 144 3.52 -4.03 9.11
CA THR A 144 3.28 -3.96 10.55
C THR A 144 4.17 -4.93 11.32
N CYS A 145 4.34 -6.15 10.81
CA CYS A 145 5.22 -7.14 11.40
C CYS A 145 6.69 -6.68 11.38
N LEU A 146 7.14 -6.14 10.24
CA LEU A 146 8.49 -5.57 10.11
C LEU A 146 8.74 -4.43 11.09
N ASP A 147 7.78 -3.53 11.28
CA ASP A 147 7.91 -2.42 12.24
C ASP A 147 8.00 -2.92 13.69
N ILE A 148 7.16 -3.89 14.08
CA ILE A 148 7.23 -4.49 15.42
C ILE A 148 8.61 -5.15 15.65
N LEU A 149 9.11 -5.91 14.67
CA LEU A 149 10.43 -6.52 14.74
C LEU A 149 11.54 -5.46 14.84
N PHE A 150 11.41 -4.36 14.09
CA PHE A 150 12.35 -3.24 14.13
C PHE A 150 12.40 -2.59 15.52
N VAL A 151 11.24 -2.32 16.13
CA VAL A 151 11.12 -1.79 17.49
C VAL A 151 11.77 -2.72 18.51
N LEU A 152 11.51 -4.04 18.44
CA LEU A 152 12.11 -5.02 19.34
C LEU A 152 13.64 -5.10 19.19
N PHE A 153 14.12 -5.11 17.95
CA PHE A 153 15.55 -5.15 17.65
C PHE A 153 16.29 -3.93 18.19
N LEU A 154 15.75 -2.74 17.93
CA LEU A 154 16.33 -1.50 18.44
C LEU A 154 16.25 -1.40 19.96
N GLY A 155 15.12 -1.79 20.57
CA GLY A 155 14.98 -1.86 22.02
C GLY A 155 16.06 -2.76 22.65
N SER A 156 16.33 -3.92 22.06
CA SER A 156 17.41 -4.81 22.52
C SER A 156 18.79 -4.17 22.37
N LYS A 157 19.06 -3.50 21.25
CA LYS A 157 20.34 -2.81 21.00
C LYS A 157 20.58 -1.67 21.99
N MET A 158 19.56 -0.85 22.25
CA MET A 158 19.63 0.23 23.24
C MET A 158 19.87 -0.30 24.65
N GLU A 159 19.15 -1.36 25.05
CA GLU A 159 19.35 -1.99 26.36
C GLU A 159 20.74 -2.63 26.53
N LYS A 160 21.30 -3.24 25.49
CA LYS A 160 22.65 -3.83 25.55
C LYS A 160 23.73 -2.76 25.71
N ARG A 161 23.63 -1.68 24.92
CA ARG A 161 24.57 -0.55 24.99
C ARG A 161 24.49 0.16 26.33
N ASN A 162 23.27 0.38 26.85
CA ASN A 162 23.09 1.08 28.11
C ASN A 162 23.52 0.24 29.32
N VAL A 163 23.31 -1.08 29.32
CA VAL A 163 23.86 -1.95 30.39
C VAL A 163 25.39 -1.96 30.36
N ALA A 164 26.02 -1.96 29.19
CA ALA A 164 27.47 -1.84 29.09
C ALA A 164 28.00 -0.49 29.60
N GLN A 165 27.21 0.59 29.47
CA GLN A 165 27.53 1.90 30.04
C GLN A 165 27.29 1.93 31.56
N LEU A 166 26.20 1.33 32.04
CA LEU A 166 25.89 1.21 33.46
C LEU A 166 26.96 0.41 34.22
N LEU A 167 27.44 -0.69 33.63
CA LEU A 167 28.53 -1.52 34.18
C LEU A 167 29.90 -0.82 34.14
N LYS A 168 30.07 0.18 33.29
CA LYS A 168 31.26 1.04 33.25
C LYS A 168 31.23 2.16 34.30
N GLY A 169 30.17 2.25 35.10
CA GLY A 169 30.06 3.22 36.18
C GLY A 169 29.53 4.60 35.77
N ASP A 170 29.01 4.76 34.55
CA ASP A 170 28.32 6.00 34.15
C ASP A 170 26.93 6.03 34.81
N ILE A 171 26.92 6.53 36.05
CA ILE A 171 25.72 6.95 36.76
C ILE A 171 25.52 8.43 36.44
N LEU A 172 24.55 8.73 35.57
CA LEU A 172 23.82 10.01 35.46
C LEU A 172 22.44 9.72 34.85
#